data_AF-A0A8J7NPP0-F1
#
_entry.id   AF-A0A8J7NPP0-F1
#
_cell.length_a   1.000
_cell.length_b   1.000
_cell.length_c   1.000
_cell.angle_alpha   90.00
_cell.angle_beta   90.00
_cell.angle_gamma   90.00
#
_symmetry.space_group_name_H-M   'P 1'
#
loop_
_entity.id
_entity.type
_entity.pdbx_description
1 polymer ?
#
loop_
_entity_poly.entity_id
_entity_poly.type
_entity_poly.pdbx_seq_one_letter_code
_entity_poly.pdbx_strand_id
1 'polypeptide(L)' 'MRCSLLQDNLLGHSDGTMDLRTKAHPSQGVAVSYARRFLLILVGHPGIHGGALNTKAYHTSAYI' A
#
# COMPACT_ATOMS: atom_id res chain seq x y z
N MET A 1 -10.55 -10.05 -4.42
CA MET A 1 -10.47 -8.60 -4.11
C MET A 1 -10.11 -7.86 -5.39
N ARG A 2 -10.90 -6.87 -5.83
CA ARG A 2 -10.58 -6.05 -7.01
C ARG A 2 -10.21 -4.65 -6.55
N CYS A 3 -9.10 -4.13 -7.07
CA CYS A 3 -8.61 -2.80 -6.74
C CYS A 3 -8.40 -1.96 -8.00
N SER A 4 -8.43 -0.64 -7.83
CA SER A 4 -7.92 0.33 -8.79
C SER A 4 -6.53 0.75 -8.35
N LEU A 5 -5.61 0.88 -9.30
CA LEU A 5 -4.28 1.43 -9.08
C LEU A 5 -4.37 2.95 -8.92
N LEU A 6 -3.71 3.49 -7.91
CA LEU A 6 -3.57 4.94 -7.69
C LEU A 6 -2.16 5.40 -8.06
N GLN A 7 -1.13 4.71 -7.56
CA GLN A 7 0.27 5.02 -7.79
C GLN A 7 1.11 3.73 -7.76
N ASP A 8 2.08 3.60 -8.66
CA ASP A 8 3.00 2.46 -8.72
C ASP A 8 4.46 2.95 -8.71
N ASN A 9 5.10 2.84 -7.54
CA ASN A 9 6.54 3.03 -7.35
C ASN A 9 7.18 1.76 -6.76
N LEU A 10 6.55 0.58 -6.92
CA LEU A 10 6.92 -0.63 -6.17
C LEU A 10 8.37 -1.10 -6.46
N LEU A 11 8.81 -0.93 -7.71
CA LEU A 11 10.15 -1.26 -8.18
C LEU A 11 11.04 -0.02 -8.36
N GLY A 12 10.55 1.16 -7.93
CA GLY A 12 11.27 2.42 -8.01
C GLY A 12 12.36 2.54 -6.94
N HIS A 13 13.40 3.33 -7.23
CA HIS A 13 14.57 3.47 -6.36
C HIS A 13 14.30 4.13 -5.00
N SER A 14 13.25 4.94 -4.84
CA SER A 14 13.07 5.78 -3.64
C SER A 14 11.88 5.41 -2.76
N ASP A 15 10.74 5.01 -3.34
CA ASP A 15 9.48 4.98 -2.56
C ASP A 15 8.96 3.56 -2.32
N GLY A 16 9.45 2.56 -3.07
CA GLY A 16 9.25 1.11 -2.85
C GLY A 16 7.81 0.64 -2.64
N THR A 17 6.82 1.48 -2.97
CA THR A 17 5.42 1.29 -2.58
C THR A 17 4.46 1.44 -3.75
N MET A 18 3.31 0.79 -3.66
CA MET A 18 2.21 0.87 -4.61
C MET A 18 0.91 1.09 -3.83
N ASP A 19 0.16 2.11 -4.24
CA ASP A 19 -1.11 2.47 -3.63
C ASP A 19 -2.28 2.01 -4.51
N LEU A 20 -3.22 1.34 -3.87
CA LEU A 20 -4.42 0.78 -4.48
C LEU A 20 -5.65 1.19 -3.67
N ARG A 21 -6.81 1.11 -4.30
CA ARG A 21 -8.11 1.35 -3.66
C ARG A 21 -9.06 0.22 -4.00
N THR A 22 -9.73 -0.37 -3.01
CA THR A 22 -10.72 -1.42 -3.29
C THR A 22 -11.92 -0.86 -4.04
N LYS A 23 -12.43 -1.62 -5.01
CA LYS A 23 -13.65 -1.28 -5.78
C LYS A 23 -14.95 -1.61 -5.03
N ALA A 24 -14.85 -2.21 -3.83
CA ALA A 24 -15.99 -2.53 -3.00
C ALA A 24 -16.46 -1.31 -2.19
N HIS A 25 -17.69 -1.37 -1.67
CA HIS A 25 -18.24 -0.37 -0.76
C HIS A 25 -18.48 -1.00 0.62
N PRO A 26 -17.98 -0.37 1.71
CA PRO A 26 -17.15 0.83 1.72
C PRO A 26 -15.74 0.59 1.17
N SER A 27 -15.19 1.59 0.49
CA SER A 27 -13.89 1.49 -0.17
C SER A 27 -12.74 1.64 0.84
N GLN A 28 -11.71 0.83 0.67
CA GLN A 28 -10.54 0.74 1.54
C GLN A 28 -9.28 1.09 0.78
N GLY A 29 -8.37 1.81 1.44
CA GLY A 29 -7.01 2.01 0.94
C GLY A 29 -6.22 0.72 1.12
N VAL A 30 -5.34 0.44 0.16
CA VAL A 30 -4.42 -0.69 0.21
C VAL A 30 -3.06 -0.16 -0.19
N ALA A 31 -2.04 -0.39 0.64
CA ALA A 31 -0.66 -0.07 0.33
C ALA A 31 0.14 -1.37 0.23
N VAL A 32 0.93 -1.49 -0.83
CA VAL A 32 1.84 -2.61 -1.06
C VAL A 32 3.26 -2.06 -0.98
N SER A 33 4.16 -2.76 -0.31
CA SER A 33 5.57 -2.39 -0.24
C SER A 33 6.47 -3.60 -0.41
N TYR A 34 7.65 -3.40 -1.01
CA TYR A 34 8.64 -4.47 -1.15
C TYR A 34 9.47 -4.63 0.12
N ALA A 35 9.43 -5.79 0.75
CA ALA A 35 10.23 -6.14 1.92
C ALA A 35 11.18 -7.30 1.57
N ARG A 36 12.43 -7.00 1.23
CA ARG A 36 13.53 -7.94 0.89
C ARG A 36 13.17 -9.13 -0.03
N ARG A 37 12.44 -10.13 0.46
CA ARG A 37 12.05 -11.36 -0.25
C ARG A 37 10.54 -11.55 -0.38
N PHE A 38 9.72 -10.63 0.11
CA PHE A 38 8.26 -10.72 0.10
C PHE A 38 7.62 -9.34 -0.09
N LEU A 39 6.32 -9.34 -0.38
CA LEU A 39 5.51 -8.13 -0.46
C LEU A 39 4.72 -7.96 0.83
N LEU A 40 4.85 -6.80 1.46
CA LEU A 40 3.98 -6.38 2.55
C LEU A 40 2.72 -5.76 1.94
N ILE A 41 1.55 -6.26 2.32
CA ILE A 41 0.26 -5.70 1.93
C ILE A 41 -0.46 -5.21 3.18
N LEU A 42 -0.73 -3.91 3.25
CA LEU A 42 -1.55 -3.30 4.29
C LEU A 42 -2.90 -2.92 3.71
N VAL A 43 -3.98 -3.31 4.40
CA VAL A 43 -5.35 -2.92 4.07
C VAL A 43 -5.88 -2.05 5.20
N GLY A 44 -6.23 -0.81 4.89
CA GLY A 44 -6.80 0.12 5.87
C GLY A 44 -8.27 -0.20 6.14
N HIS A 45 -8.73 0.06 7.37
CA HIS A 45 -10.17 0.16 7.63
C HIS A 45 -10.80 1.27 6.77
N PRO A 46 -12.10 1.20 6.47
CA PRO A 46 -12.80 2.28 5.77
C PRO A 46 -12.56 3.64 6.42
N GLY A 47 -12.29 4.67 5.60
CA GLY A 47 -12.03 6.03 6.08
C GLY A 47 -10.56 6.34 6.40
N ILE A 48 -9.68 5.34 6.47
CA ILE A 48 -8.24 5.58 6.62
C ILE A 48 -7.67 6.25 5.35
N HIS A 49 -6.90 7.31 5.56
CA HIS A 49 -6.24 8.07 4.49
C HIS A 49 -5.11 7.25 3.84
N GLY A 50 -5.02 7.31 2.51
CA GLY A 50 -4.04 6.55 1.73
C GLY A 50 -2.59 6.87 2.10
N GLY A 51 -2.25 8.17 2.24
CA GLY A 51 -0.90 8.59 2.62
C GLY A 51 -0.44 8.02 3.96
N ALA A 52 -1.31 7.97 4.97
CA ALA A 52 -0.98 7.40 6.27
C ALA A 52 -0.71 5.88 6.18
N LEU A 53 -1.48 5.18 5.33
CA LEU A 53 -1.30 3.75 5.08
C LEU A 53 0.00 3.48 4.30
N ASN A 54 0.30 4.29 3.29
CA ASN A 54 1.52 4.23 2.49
C ASN A 54 2.77 4.44 3.36
N THR A 55 2.81 5.51 4.16
CA THR A 55 3.91 5.80 5.09
C THR A 55 4.14 4.64 6.05
N LYS A 56 3.06 4.05 6.59
CA LYS A 56 3.15 2.88 7.46
C LYS A 56 3.73 1.67 6.71
N ALA A 57 3.31 1.42 5.47
CA ALA A 57 3.82 0.32 4.66
C ALA A 57 5.32 0.48 4.40
N TYR A 58 5.77 1.66 3.97
CA TYR A 58 7.16 1.99 3.70
C TYR A 58 8.07 1.73 4.92
N HIS A 59 7.72 2.31 6.09
CA HIS A 59 8.50 2.11 7.31
C HIS A 59 8.49 0.65 7.79
N THR A 60 7.34 -0.02 7.68
CA THR A 60 7.24 -1.43 8.09
C THR A 60 8.14 -2.27 7.20
N SER A 61 8.06 -2.15 5.87
CA SER A 61 8.91 -2.92 4.95
C SER A 61 10.41 -2.68 5.11
N ALA A 62 10.81 -1.52 5.62
CA ALA A 62 12.21 -1.23 5.91
C ALA A 62 12.69 -1.88 7.22
N TYR A 63 11.76 -2.21 8.13
CA TYR A 63 12.05 -2.81 9.43
C TYR A 63 12.15 -4.35 9.39
N ILE A 64 11.30 -5.01 8.60
CA ILE A 64 11.22 -6.48 8.43
C ILE A 64 12.21 -7.01 7.38
#